data_AF-A0A7S0AVG0-F1
#
_entry.id   AF-A0A7S0AVG0-F1
#
_cell.length_a   1.000
_cell.length_b   1.000
_cell.length_c   1.000
_cell.angle_alpha   90.00
_cell.angle_beta   90.00
_cell.angle_gamma   90.00
#
_symmetry.space_group_name_H-M   'P 1'
#
loop_
_entity.id
_entity.type
_entity.pdbx_description
1 polymer ?
#
loop_
_entity_poly.entity_id
_entity_poly.type
_entity_poly.pdbx_seq_one_letter_code
_entity_poly.pdbx_strand_id
1 'polypeptide(L)'
;NCKDDVVTSSNSKLLKELVCDVTVPSTVETAVAGARGVVFAASASKQGGPPSAVDNAGLVGVAKACIDSKVPHLVIVSSGAVTKPSSPVYQFLNLFGKI
;
A
#
# COMPACT_ATOMS: atom_id res chain seq x y z
N ASN A 1 0.12 0.28 -24.41
CA ASN A 1 1.48 -0.29 -24.35
C ASN A 1 2.06 -0.10 -22.97
N CYS A 2 1.63 -0.94 -22.02
CA CYS A 2 2.30 -1.06 -20.73
C CYS A 2 3.56 -1.88 -21.02
N LYS A 3 4.73 -1.30 -20.80
CA LYS A 3 5.97 -2.06 -20.86
C LYS A 3 5.94 -3.03 -19.67
N ASP A 4 6.30 -4.27 -19.94
CA ASP A 4 6.58 -5.28 -18.94
C ASP A 4 7.66 -4.72 -18.00
N ASP A 5 7.26 -4.32 -16.80
CA ASP A 5 8.22 -4.04 -15.73
C ASP A 5 8.87 -5.37 -15.39
N VAL A 6 10.09 -5.51 -15.90
CA VAL A 6 10.96 -6.65 -15.73
C VAL A 6 11.01 -7.01 -14.25
N VAL A 7 10.43 -8.16 -13.89
CA VAL A 7 10.74 -8.85 -12.64
C VAL A 7 12.17 -9.38 -12.79
N THR A 8 13.15 -8.52 -12.55
CA THR A 8 14.53 -8.97 -12.35
C THR A 8 14.58 -9.64 -10.99
N SER A 9 14.48 -10.98 -10.97
CA SER A 9 14.78 -11.80 -9.79
C SER A 9 16.19 -11.46 -9.31
N SER A 10 16.27 -10.53 -8.38
CA SER A 10 17.53 -9.93 -7.96
C SER A 10 18.09 -10.82 -6.86
N ASN A 11 19.03 -11.69 -7.22
CA ASN A 11 19.66 -12.69 -6.35
C ASN A 11 20.66 -12.05 -5.36
N SER A 12 20.25 -10.95 -4.71
CA SER A 12 21.06 -10.23 -3.73
C SER A 12 20.79 -10.80 -2.34
N LYS A 13 21.84 -11.04 -1.55
CA LYS A 13 21.72 -11.55 -0.17
C LYS A 13 20.96 -10.62 0.79
N LEU A 14 20.68 -9.39 0.36
CA LEU A 14 20.08 -8.34 1.17
C LEU A 14 18.58 -8.13 0.89
N LEU A 15 18.03 -8.78 -0.15
CA LEU A 15 16.64 -8.64 -0.56
C LEU A 15 15.97 -10.01 -0.59
N LYS A 16 14.78 -10.09 -0.01
CA LYS A 16 13.90 -11.25 -0.11
C LYS A 16 12.56 -10.79 -0.65
N GLU A 17 12.20 -11.25 -1.84
CA GLU A 17 10.90 -11.00 -2.42
C GLU A 17 9.84 -11.90 -1.77
N LEU A 18 8.67 -11.34 -1.51
CA LEU A 18 7.51 -12.03 -0.96
C LEU A 18 6.27 -11.56 -1.73
N VAL A 19 5.36 -12.49 -2.03
CA VAL A 19 4.04 -12.14 -2.55
C VAL A 19 3.18 -11.63 -1.39
N CYS A 20 2.73 -10.39 -1.50
CA CYS A 20 1.91 -9.73 -0.48
C CYS A 20 0.75 -9.01 -1.17
N ASP A 21 -0.45 -9.51 -0.99
CA ASP A 21 -1.69 -8.86 -1.41
C ASP A 21 -2.32 -8.20 -0.18
N VAL A 22 -2.36 -6.86 -0.17
CA VAL A 22 -2.88 -6.09 0.97
C VAL A 22 -4.37 -6.32 1.21
N THR A 23 -5.08 -6.94 0.28
CA THR A 23 -6.48 -7.35 0.43
C THR A 23 -6.63 -8.75 1.06
N VAL A 24 -5.54 -9.49 1.23
CA VAL A 24 -5.49 -10.84 1.81
C VAL A 24 -4.65 -10.82 3.10
N PRO A 25 -5.29 -10.75 4.29
CA PRO A 25 -4.60 -10.51 5.56
C PRO A 25 -3.44 -11.46 5.88
N SER A 26 -3.59 -12.76 5.59
CA SER A 26 -2.56 -13.77 5.87
C SER A 26 -1.24 -13.52 5.12
N THR A 27 -1.30 -12.93 3.92
CA THR A 27 -0.11 -12.59 3.14
C THR A 27 0.63 -11.39 3.75
N VAL A 28 -0.12 -10.45 4.33
CA VAL A 28 0.42 -9.27 5.02
C VAL A 28 1.11 -9.67 6.31
N GLU A 29 0.47 -10.51 7.13
CA GLU A 29 1.05 -11.03 8.38
C GLU A 29 2.41 -11.71 8.11
N THR A 30 2.47 -12.52 7.06
CA THR A 30 3.71 -13.18 6.63
C THR A 30 4.77 -12.17 6.19
N ALA A 31 4.36 -11.12 5.46
CA ALA A 31 5.27 -10.12 4.92
C ALA A 31 5.86 -9.18 6.00
N VAL A 32 5.13 -8.88 7.07
CA VAL A 32 5.57 -7.96 8.13
C VAL A 32 6.30 -8.67 9.29
N ALA A 33 6.25 -10.00 9.34
CA ALA A 33 6.85 -10.78 10.43
C ALA A 33 8.35 -10.51 10.57
N GLY A 34 8.77 -10.08 11.77
CA GLY A 34 10.16 -9.78 12.09
C GLY A 34 10.69 -8.46 11.51
N ALA A 35 9.85 -7.68 10.82
CA ALA A 35 10.26 -6.40 10.27
C ALA A 35 10.50 -5.36 11.38
N ARG A 36 11.49 -4.48 11.15
CA ARG A 36 11.76 -3.30 12.00
C ARG A 36 11.17 -2.02 11.45
N GLY A 37 10.69 -2.06 10.21
CA GLY A 37 9.99 -0.96 9.58
C GLY A 37 9.23 -1.48 8.36
N VAL A 38 8.09 -0.88 8.07
CA VAL A 38 7.26 -1.18 6.91
C VAL A 38 7.00 0.11 6.16
N VAL A 39 7.16 0.07 4.83
CA VAL A 39 6.80 1.16 3.92
C VAL A 39 5.60 0.71 3.12
N PHE A 40 4.45 1.33 3.36
CA PHE A 40 3.24 1.11 2.57
C PHE A 40 3.26 2.02 1.35
N ALA A 41 3.43 1.42 0.17
CA ALA A 41 3.41 2.08 -1.13
C ALA A 41 2.48 1.37 -2.14
N ALA A 42 1.56 0.54 -1.64
CA ALA A 42 0.51 -0.05 -2.47
C ALA A 42 -0.58 0.99 -2.74
N SER A 43 -1.12 0.97 -3.96
CA SER A 43 -2.26 1.81 -4.36
C SER A 43 -3.09 1.07 -5.40
N ALA A 44 -4.39 1.36 -5.44
CA ALA A 44 -5.29 0.77 -6.40
C ALA A 44 -4.82 1.00 -7.83
N SER A 45 -5.01 -0.03 -8.65
CA SER A 45 -4.76 0.01 -10.09
C SER A 45 -6.00 -0.50 -10.82
N LYS A 46 -6.06 -0.29 -12.14
CA LYS A 46 -7.20 -0.73 -12.97
C LYS A 46 -7.53 -2.23 -12.82
N GLN A 47 -6.55 -3.04 -12.43
CA GLN A 47 -6.68 -4.50 -12.30
C GLN A 47 -6.50 -4.98 -10.84
N GLY A 48 -6.11 -4.09 -9.92
CA GLY A 48 -5.76 -4.43 -8.53
C GLY A 48 -6.88 -4.21 -7.51
N GLY A 49 -8.09 -3.89 -7.96
CA GLY A 49 -9.24 -3.60 -7.09
C GLY A 49 -9.44 -2.10 -6.80
N PRO A 50 -10.55 -1.75 -6.14
CA PRO A 50 -10.91 -0.35 -5.90
C PRO A 50 -10.05 0.30 -4.81
N PRO A 51 -9.87 1.65 -4.82
CA PRO A 51 -9.11 2.37 -3.80
C PRO A 51 -9.60 2.15 -2.36
N SER A 52 -10.90 1.90 -2.18
CA SER A 52 -11.46 1.57 -0.86
C SER A 52 -10.91 0.25 -0.30
N ALA A 53 -10.62 -0.73 -1.15
CA ALA A 53 -10.08 -2.02 -0.75
C ALA A 53 -8.56 -1.97 -0.56
N VAL A 54 -7.84 -1.34 -1.49
CA VAL A 54 -6.36 -1.35 -1.50
C VAL A 54 -5.78 -0.26 -0.61
N ASP A 55 -6.07 1.01 -0.91
CA ASP A 55 -5.47 2.17 -0.24
C ASP A 55 -6.03 2.39 1.17
N ASN A 56 -7.31 2.11 1.39
CA ASN A 56 -7.96 2.31 2.69
C ASN A 56 -7.97 1.04 3.55
N ALA A 57 -8.76 0.03 3.18
CA ALA A 57 -8.91 -1.18 3.99
C ALA A 57 -7.59 -1.96 4.08
N GLY A 58 -6.85 -2.06 2.97
CA GLY A 58 -5.54 -2.71 2.92
C GLY A 58 -4.51 -2.03 3.82
N LEU A 59 -4.41 -0.70 3.78
CA LEU A 59 -3.54 0.05 4.70
C LEU A 59 -3.92 -0.18 6.17
N VAL A 60 -5.22 -0.17 6.50
CA VAL A 60 -5.68 -0.46 7.86
C VAL A 60 -5.29 -1.89 8.28
N GLY A 61 -5.37 -2.86 7.36
CA GLY A 61 -4.92 -4.22 7.58
C GLY A 61 -3.41 -4.31 7.86
N VAL A 62 -2.60 -3.64 7.04
CA VAL A 62 -1.15 -3.56 7.24
C VAL A 62 -0.80 -2.90 8.57
N ALA A 63 -1.50 -1.83 8.94
CA ALA A 63 -1.29 -1.16 10.23
C ALA A 63 -1.59 -2.10 11.42
N LYS A 64 -2.68 -2.86 11.36
CA LYS A 64 -3.01 -3.87 12.39
C LYS A 64 -1.93 -4.95 12.48
N ALA A 65 -1.52 -5.52 11.34
CA ALA A 65 -0.49 -6.54 11.30
C ALA A 65 0.87 -6.03 11.83
N CYS A 66 1.20 -4.77 11.58
CA CYS A 66 2.38 -4.11 12.14
C CYS A 66 2.30 -4.01 13.67
N ILE A 67 1.14 -3.64 14.23
CA ILE A 67 0.91 -3.57 15.68
C ILE A 67 1.08 -4.96 16.29
N ASP A 68 0.43 -5.98 15.72
CA ASP A 68 0.45 -7.36 16.22
C ASP A 68 1.87 -7.96 16.18
N SER A 69 2.61 -7.64 15.11
CA SER A 69 4.01 -8.06 14.92
C SER A 69 5.03 -7.18 15.66
N LYS A 70 4.58 -6.18 16.41
CA LYS A 70 5.43 -5.21 17.14
C LYS A 70 6.43 -4.49 16.24
N VAL A 71 6.04 -4.18 15.00
CA VAL A 71 6.84 -3.37 14.07
C VAL A 71 6.83 -1.91 14.56
N PRO A 72 8.01 -1.32 14.87
CA PRO A 72 8.06 -0.01 15.52
C PRO A 72 7.79 1.17 14.58
N HIS A 73 7.90 0.97 13.26
CA HIS A 73 7.75 2.05 12.27
C HIS A 73 6.92 1.63 11.07
N LEU A 74 5.81 2.34 10.82
CA LEU A 74 5.03 2.25 9.59
C LEU A 74 5.09 3.60 8.87
N VAL A 75 5.68 3.61 7.67
CA VAL A 75 5.74 4.78 6.78
C VAL A 75 4.68 4.61 5.70
N ILE A 76 3.87 5.63 5.48
CA ILE A 76 2.78 5.60 4.50
C ILE A 76 3.14 6.58 3.39
N VAL A 77 3.24 6.08 2.17
CA VAL A 77 3.43 6.93 0.99
C VAL A 77 2.05 7.41 0.55
N SER A 78 1.83 8.72 0.59
CA SER A 78 0.56 9.34 0.23
C SER A 78 0.78 10.55 -0.67
N SER A 79 -0.15 10.80 -1.59
CA SER A 79 -0.06 11.95 -2.51
C SER A 79 -0.60 13.21 -1.83
N GLY A 80 -0.10 14.40 -2.18
CA GLY A 80 -0.58 15.67 -1.61
C GLY A 80 -2.06 15.99 -1.86
N ALA A 81 -2.72 15.20 -2.71
CA ALA A 81 -4.15 15.29 -3.03
C ALA A 81 -5.06 14.49 -2.08
N VAL A 82 -4.50 13.61 -1.22
CA VAL A 82 -5.28 12.83 -0.26
C VAL A 82 -5.76 13.73 0.87
N THR A 83 -7.02 14.11 0.78
CA THR A 83 -7.60 15.09 1.69
C THR A 83 -8.91 14.55 2.23
N LYS A 84 -9.27 14.91 3.47
CA LYS A 84 -10.51 14.43 4.09
C LYS A 84 -11.69 14.76 3.16
N PRO A 85 -12.74 13.92 3.08
CA PRO A 85 -13.90 14.18 2.22
C PRO A 85 -14.54 15.56 2.44
N SER A 86 -14.43 16.09 3.67
CA SER A 86 -14.92 17.41 4.06
C SER A 86 -13.96 18.56 3.76
N SER A 87 -12.78 18.30 3.18
CA SER A 87 -11.80 19.34 2.90
C SER A 87 -12.13 20.06 1.58
N PRO A 88 -11.89 21.39 1.50
CA PRO A 88 -12.06 22.15 0.27
C PRO A 88 -11.21 21.61 -0.89
N VAL A 89 -10.03 21.06 -0.57
CA VAL A 89 -9.10 20.50 -1.55
C VAL A 89 -9.62 19.20 -2.17
N TYR A 90 -10.30 18.34 -1.39
CA TYR A 90 -10.93 17.11 -1.90
C TYR A 90 -12.03 17.42 -2.91
N GLN A 91 -12.88 18.39 -2.58
CA GLN A 91 -13.97 18.83 -3.46
C GLN A 91 -13.43 19.48 -4.73
N PHE A 92 -12.39 20.31 -4.62
CA PHE A 92 -11.74 20.95 -5.77
C PHE A 92 -11.11 19.91 -6.71
N LEU A 93 -10.34 18.96 -6.16
CA LEU A 93 -9.65 17.96 -6.97
C LEU A 93 -10.61 16.94 -7.61
N ASN A 94 -11.72 16.60 -6.97
CA ASN A 94 -12.76 15.77 -7.60
C ASN A 94 -13.58 16.51 -8.66
N LEU A 95 -13.77 17.82 -8.52
CA LEU A 95 -14.49 18.63 -9.52
C LEU A 95 -13.68 18.81 -10.81
N PHE A 96 -12.35 18.93 -10.72
CA PHE A 96 -11.47 19.10 -11.88
C PHE A 96 -10.83 17.80 -12.38
N GLY A 97 -10.71 16.77 -11.52
CA GLY A 97 -9.98 15.53 -11.83
C GLY A 97 -10.84 14.34 -12.27
N LYS A 98 -12.16 14.33 -12.01
CA LYS A 98 -13.02 13.13 -12.19
C LYS A 98 -12.34 11.84 -11.67
N ILE A 99 -11.77 11.92 -10.47
CA ILE A 99 -11.31 10.75 -9.72
C ILE A 99 -12.48 10.23 -8.89
#